data_AF-A0A9W8MJM8-F1
#
_entry.id   AF-A0A9W8MJM8-F1
#
_cell.length_a   1.000
_cell.length_b   1.000
_cell.length_c   1.000
_cell.angle_alpha   90.00
_cell.angle_beta   90.00
_cell.angle_gamma   90.00
#
_symmetry.space_group_name_H-M   'P 1'
#
loop_
_entity.id
_entity.type
_entity.pdbx_description
1 polymer ?
#
loop_
_entity_poly.entity_id
_entity_poly.type
_entity_poly.pdbx_seq_one_letter_code
_entity_poly.pdbx_strand_id
1 'polypeptide(L)'
;MQIINEASLEDFPTRVQYLKDFIGFTAEDAAALHAAKPVVAPLVPTIVDMVYEKLLSFSVTAKAFVPRQTGYQGAIPTKLSDLSADHPQIKFRKDFLARYLVKLVTMDYDKIASWEYLDKVGLMHTGHMGFAHR
;
A
#
# COMPACT_ATOMS: atom_id res chain seq x y z
N MET A 1 -5.58 -24.96 19.65
CA MET A 1 -6.15 -24.76 18.29
C MET A 1 -7.35 -23.85 18.46
N GLN A 2 -7.33 -22.66 17.85
CA GLN A 2 -8.51 -21.81 17.80
C GLN A 2 -9.49 -22.39 16.77
N ILE A 3 -10.78 -22.50 17.12
CA ILE A 3 -11.84 -22.90 16.19
C ILE A 3 -12.52 -21.62 15.73
N ILE A 4 -12.43 -21.34 14.42
CA ILE A 4 -12.94 -20.10 13.82
C ILE A 4 -14.10 -20.46 12.87
N ASN A 5 -15.22 -19.76 12.98
CA ASN A 5 -16.30 -19.85 12.00
C ASN A 5 -15.96 -18.96 10.80
N GLU A 6 -15.85 -19.52 9.59
CA GLU A 6 -15.51 -18.76 8.38
C GLU A 6 -16.46 -17.58 8.14
N ALA A 7 -17.77 -17.75 8.40
CA ALA A 7 -18.75 -16.69 8.24
C ALA A 7 -18.49 -15.48 9.17
N SER A 8 -17.79 -15.66 10.29
CA SER A 8 -17.42 -14.55 11.17
C SER A 8 -16.39 -13.60 10.55
N LEU A 9 -15.65 -14.04 9.52
CA LEU A 9 -14.65 -13.24 8.83
C LEU A 9 -15.26 -12.25 7.81
N GLU A 10 -16.59 -12.29 7.61
CA GLU A 10 -17.31 -11.24 6.89
C GLU A 10 -17.35 -9.93 7.71
N ASP A 11 -17.38 -10.02 9.04
CA ASP A 11 -17.28 -8.88 9.94
C ASP A 11 -15.83 -8.34 9.99
N PHE A 12 -15.69 -7.03 9.74
CA PHE A 12 -14.38 -6.42 9.56
C PHE A 12 -13.50 -6.46 10.82
N PRO A 13 -13.97 -6.02 12.02
CA PRO A 13 -13.22 -6.17 13.26
C PRO A 13 -12.80 -7.62 13.54
N THR A 14 -13.70 -8.58 13.33
CA THR A 14 -13.39 -10.01 13.54
C THR A 14 -12.30 -10.49 12.59
N ARG A 15 -12.36 -10.11 11.30
CA ARG A 15 -11.33 -10.44 10.31
C ARG A 15 -9.96 -9.82 10.65
N VAL A 16 -9.94 -8.57 11.12
CA VAL A 16 -8.71 -7.90 11.55
C VAL A 16 -8.11 -8.61 12.76
N GLN A 17 -8.91 -8.95 13.77
CA GLN A 17 -8.43 -9.66 14.94
C GLN A 17 -7.87 -11.05 14.58
N TYR A 18 -8.60 -11.80 13.75
CA TYR A 18 -8.12 -13.08 13.23
C TYR A 18 -6.77 -12.95 12.54
N LEU A 19 -6.59 -11.95 11.67
CA LEU A 19 -5.33 -11.75 10.95
C LEU A 19 -4.19 -11.38 11.90
N LYS A 20 -4.44 -10.51 12.89
CA LYS A 20 -3.45 -10.16 13.92
C LYS A 20 -3.01 -11.39 14.70
N ASP A 21 -3.95 -12.21 15.15
CA ASP A 21 -3.65 -13.45 15.88
C ASP A 21 -2.88 -14.44 14.99
N PHE A 22 -3.28 -14.58 13.73
CA PHE A 22 -2.67 -15.49 12.77
C PHE A 22 -1.20 -15.14 12.45
N ILE A 23 -0.89 -13.86 12.26
CA ILE A 23 0.48 -13.41 11.97
C ILE A 23 1.29 -13.09 13.22
N GLY A 24 0.68 -13.20 14.41
CA GLY A 24 1.32 -12.85 15.68
C GLY A 24 1.59 -11.35 15.83
N PHE A 25 0.74 -10.47 15.28
CA PHE A 25 0.90 -9.03 15.40
C PHE A 25 0.46 -8.54 16.78
N THR A 26 1.42 -8.03 17.56
CA THR A 26 1.25 -7.58 18.93
C THR A 26 1.51 -6.08 19.09
N ALA A 27 1.37 -5.57 20.32
CA ALA A 27 1.76 -4.21 20.66
C ALA A 27 3.28 -3.98 20.50
N GLU A 28 4.12 -5.03 20.64
CA GLU A 28 5.56 -4.93 20.43
C GLU A 28 5.89 -4.67 18.96
N ASP A 29 5.16 -5.29 18.02
CA ASP A 29 5.31 -5.05 16.59
C ASP A 29 4.91 -3.62 16.20
N ALA A 30 3.79 -3.13 16.76
CA ALA A 30 3.37 -1.75 16.56
C ALA A 30 4.44 -0.76 17.10
N ALA A 31 4.99 -1.03 18.28
CA ALA A 31 6.08 -0.23 18.86
C ALA A 31 7.35 -0.28 18.01
N ALA A 32 7.72 -1.44 17.47
CA ALA A 32 8.86 -1.60 16.57
C ALA A 32 8.68 -0.81 15.26
N LEU A 33 7.47 -0.84 14.67
CA LEU A 33 7.14 -0.03 13.49
C LEU A 33 7.26 1.47 13.76
N HIS A 34 6.80 1.94 14.92
CA HIS A 34 6.97 3.35 15.32
C HIS A 34 8.44 3.70 15.58
N ALA A 35 9.20 2.81 16.22
CA ALA A 35 10.63 2.98 16.46
C ALA A 35 11.45 3.00 15.17
N ALA A 36 10.98 2.37 14.09
CA ALA A 36 11.61 2.39 12.78
C ALA A 36 11.44 3.73 12.04
N LYS A 37 10.51 4.60 12.46
CA LYS A 37 10.24 5.90 11.81
C LYS A 37 11.49 6.73 11.47
N PRO A 38 12.42 7.02 12.41
CA PRO A 38 13.62 7.82 12.11
C PRO A 38 14.58 7.15 11.12
N VAL A 39 14.52 5.82 10.98
CA VAL A 39 15.35 5.06 10.02
C VAL A 39 14.68 5.01 8.65
N VAL A 40 13.38 4.73 8.60
CA VAL A 40 12.62 4.57 7.36
C VAL A 40 12.46 5.91 6.64
N ALA A 41 12.11 6.99 7.37
CA ALA A 41 11.80 8.28 6.77
C ALA A 41 12.89 8.83 5.80
N PRO A 42 14.18 8.87 6.15
CA PRO A 42 15.21 9.35 5.22
C PRO A 42 15.45 8.41 4.03
N LEU A 43 15.08 7.12 4.15
CA LEU A 43 15.27 6.12 3.10
C LEU A 43 14.10 6.04 2.11
N VAL A 44 12.94 6.63 2.43
CA VAL A 44 11.73 6.54 1.60
C VAL A 44 11.98 6.91 0.12
N PRO A 45 12.66 8.02 -0.23
CA PRO A 45 12.89 8.36 -1.64
C PRO A 45 13.65 7.25 -2.38
N THR A 46 14.74 6.75 -1.78
CA THR A 46 15.57 5.68 -2.35
C THR A 46 14.79 4.37 -2.48
N ILE A 47 14.05 3.98 -1.44
CA ILE A 47 13.24 2.74 -1.45
C ILE A 47 12.21 2.80 -2.59
N VAL A 48 11.50 3.92 -2.72
CA VAL A 48 10.47 4.10 -3.75
C VAL A 48 11.08 4.03 -5.15
N ASP A 49 12.23 4.67 -5.37
CA ASP A 49 12.92 4.60 -6.65
C ASP A 49 13.33 3.17 -7.01
N MET A 50 13.95 2.44 -6.07
CA MET A 50 14.36 1.05 -6.28
C MET A 50 13.18 0.11 -6.56
N VAL A 51 12.04 0.31 -5.87
CA VAL A 51 10.82 -0.46 -6.11
C VAL A 51 10.32 -0.24 -7.54
N TYR A 52 10.23 1.00 -7.99
CA TYR A 52 9.74 1.29 -9.35
C TYR A 52 10.72 0.88 -10.44
N GLU A 53 12.03 1.04 -10.22
CA GLU A 53 13.05 0.52 -11.13
C GLU A 53 12.85 -0.99 -11.33
N LYS A 54 12.70 -1.74 -10.23
CA LYS A 54 12.47 -3.18 -10.29
C LYS A 54 11.16 -3.52 -11.01
N LEU A 55 10.06 -2.86 -10.65
CA LEU A 55 8.74 -3.12 -11.26
C LEU A 55 8.70 -2.75 -12.76
N LEU A 56 9.45 -1.74 -13.19
CA LEU A 56 9.51 -1.36 -14.60
C LEU A 56 10.50 -2.22 -15.41
N SER A 57 11.43 -2.92 -14.76
CA SER A 57 12.39 -3.82 -15.42
C SER A 57 11.79 -5.10 -16.01
N PHE A 58 10.53 -5.43 -15.68
CA PHE A 58 9.81 -6.59 -16.24
C PHE A 58 8.49 -6.15 -16.88
N SER A 59 8.24 -6.58 -18.11
CA SER A 59 7.04 -6.20 -18.87
C SER A 59 5.73 -6.57 -18.17
N VAL A 60 5.69 -7.72 -17.48
CA VAL A 60 4.52 -8.24 -16.78
C VAL A 60 4.12 -7.35 -15.60
N THR A 61 5.07 -6.75 -14.89
CA THR A 61 4.80 -5.79 -13.81
C THR A 61 4.62 -4.37 -14.36
N ALA A 62 5.41 -3.98 -15.36
CA ALA A 62 5.34 -2.68 -15.99
C ALA A 62 3.95 -2.38 -16.61
N LYS A 63 3.29 -3.38 -17.23
CA LYS A 63 1.98 -3.19 -17.87
C LYS A 63 0.89 -2.67 -16.93
N ALA A 64 1.00 -2.92 -15.61
CA ALA A 64 0.06 -2.42 -14.60
C ALA A 64 0.11 -0.89 -14.42
N PHE A 65 1.12 -0.23 -15.00
CA PHE A 65 1.32 1.22 -14.92
C PHE A 65 0.94 1.97 -16.21
N VAL A 66 0.52 1.26 -17.26
CA VAL A 66 0.02 1.87 -18.50
C VAL A 66 -1.37 2.50 -18.31
N PRO A 67 -2.37 1.82 -17.69
CA PRO A 67 -3.67 2.43 -17.46
C PRO A 67 -3.57 3.70 -16.62
N ARG A 68 -4.51 4.62 -16.81
CA ARG A 68 -4.61 5.84 -16.02
C ARG A 68 -4.78 5.50 -14.54
N GLN A 69 -3.91 6.03 -13.70
CA GLN A 69 -4.05 5.93 -12.25
C GLN A 69 -5.26 6.75 -11.77
N THR A 70 -6.06 6.20 -10.87
CA THR A 70 -7.16 6.93 -10.21
C THR A 70 -6.65 8.23 -9.56
N GLY A 71 -7.35 9.34 -9.81
CA GLY A 71 -6.97 10.68 -9.31
C GLY A 71 -5.90 11.39 -10.14
N TYR A 72 -5.29 10.73 -11.13
CA TYR A 72 -4.27 11.35 -11.99
C TYR A 72 -4.87 11.95 -13.26
N GLN A 73 -4.71 13.26 -13.46
CA GLN A 73 -5.30 14.01 -14.58
C GLN A 73 -4.30 14.37 -15.70
N GLY A 74 -3.03 14.00 -15.57
CA GLY A 74 -1.99 14.35 -16.55
C GLY A 74 -1.87 13.40 -17.75
N ALA A 75 -0.75 13.53 -18.46
CA ALA A 75 -0.40 12.69 -19.60
C ALA A 75 -0.18 11.22 -19.17
N ILE A 76 -0.73 10.28 -19.93
CA ILE A 76 -0.65 8.85 -19.63
C ILE A 76 0.29 8.14 -20.62
N PRO A 77 0.96 7.06 -20.18
CA PRO A 77 1.67 6.16 -21.09
C PRO A 77 0.68 5.50 -22.04
N THR A 78 1.04 5.34 -23.31
CA THR A 78 0.21 4.63 -24.31
C THR A 78 0.74 3.24 -24.62
N LYS A 79 2.03 3.02 -24.37
CA LYS A 79 2.75 1.75 -24.58
C LYS A 79 3.82 1.56 -23.51
N LEU A 80 4.32 0.34 -23.36
CA LEU A 80 5.33 0.00 -22.35
C LEU A 80 6.61 0.84 -22.47
N SER A 81 7.03 1.18 -23.69
CA SER A 81 8.24 2.00 -23.93
C SER A 81 8.12 3.44 -23.42
N ASP A 82 6.89 3.92 -23.13
CA ASP A 82 6.66 5.26 -22.59
C ASP A 82 6.87 5.27 -21.06
N LEU A 83 6.95 4.10 -20.42
CA LEU A 83 7.15 3.99 -18.98
C LEU A 83 8.62 4.21 -18.63
N SER A 84 8.84 5.19 -17.76
CA SER A 84 10.13 5.41 -17.13
C SER A 84 9.92 5.97 -15.73
N ALA A 85 10.97 5.98 -14.92
CA ALA A 85 10.96 6.65 -13.62
C ALA A 85 10.57 8.14 -13.71
N ASP A 86 10.77 8.76 -14.88
CA ASP A 86 10.50 10.17 -15.10
C ASP A 86 9.09 10.50 -15.58
N HIS A 87 8.34 9.49 -16.03
CA HIS A 87 6.99 9.68 -16.53
C HIS A 87 6.10 10.29 -15.42
N PRO A 88 5.30 11.34 -15.68
CA PRO A 88 4.63 12.05 -14.59
C PRO A 88 3.57 11.21 -13.85
N GLN A 89 2.91 10.25 -14.52
CA GLN A 89 2.08 9.24 -13.84
C GLN A 89 2.90 8.35 -12.88
N ILE A 90 4.14 7.99 -13.24
CA ILE A 90 5.01 7.18 -12.38
C ILE A 90 5.43 7.99 -11.16
N LYS A 91 5.80 9.26 -11.33
CA LYS A 91 6.06 10.19 -10.21
C LYS A 91 4.85 10.31 -9.28
N PHE A 92 3.65 10.49 -9.86
CA PHE A 92 2.41 10.53 -9.08
C PHE A 92 2.20 9.25 -8.24
N ARG A 93 2.42 8.06 -8.82
CA ARG A 93 2.28 6.80 -8.06
C ARG A 93 3.40 6.58 -7.05
N LYS A 94 4.63 7.05 -7.31
CA LYS A 94 5.74 7.07 -6.34
C LYS A 94 5.36 7.88 -5.10
N ASP A 95 4.72 9.04 -5.26
CA ASP A 95 4.26 9.85 -4.13
C ASP A 95 3.24 9.11 -3.25
N PHE A 96 2.34 8.32 -3.84
CA PHE A 96 1.42 7.47 -3.07
C PHE A 96 2.17 6.41 -2.25
N LEU A 97 3.14 5.72 -2.86
CA LEU A 97 3.94 4.72 -2.15
C LEU A 97 4.77 5.37 -1.03
N ALA A 98 5.38 6.53 -1.29
CA ALA A 98 6.13 7.28 -0.29
C ALA A 98 5.26 7.64 0.93
N ARG A 99 4.06 8.18 0.69
CA ARG A 99 3.09 8.50 1.76
C ARG A 99 2.62 7.24 2.50
N TYR A 100 2.43 6.13 1.80
CA TYR A 100 2.04 4.85 2.39
C TYR A 100 3.14 4.31 3.33
N LEU A 101 4.41 4.33 2.92
CA LEU A 101 5.53 3.90 3.76
C LEU A 101 5.65 4.74 5.03
N VAL A 102 5.48 6.06 4.94
CA VAL A 102 5.42 6.95 6.12
C VAL A 102 4.20 6.62 7.00
N LYS A 103 3.05 6.31 6.40
CA LYS A 103 1.82 5.98 7.12
C LYS A 103 1.99 4.72 7.97
N LEU A 104 2.65 3.68 7.46
CA LEU A 104 2.90 2.44 8.20
C LEU A 104 3.66 2.69 9.51
N VAL A 105 4.68 3.53 9.49
CA VAL A 105 5.50 3.83 10.69
C VAL A 105 4.93 4.95 11.57
N THR A 106 3.73 5.46 11.25
CA THR A 106 3.10 6.57 12.00
C THR A 106 1.64 6.34 12.39
N MET A 107 0.98 5.32 11.83
CA MET A 107 -0.42 5.02 12.12
C MET A 107 -0.61 4.42 13.52
N ASP A 108 -1.76 4.71 14.10
CA ASP A 108 -2.16 4.20 15.42
C ASP A 108 -2.82 2.83 15.24
N TYR A 109 -2.08 1.75 15.50
CA TYR A 109 -2.53 0.38 15.27
C TYR A 109 -3.62 -0.11 16.24
N ASP A 110 -3.94 0.66 17.28
CA ASP A 110 -5.06 0.37 18.19
C ASP A 110 -6.38 0.92 17.66
N LYS A 111 -6.34 1.83 16.68
CA LYS A 111 -7.55 2.39 16.06
C LYS A 111 -8.00 1.56 14.87
N ILE A 112 -9.26 1.11 14.86
CA ILE A 112 -9.85 0.37 13.74
C ILE A 112 -9.73 1.11 12.39
N ALA A 113 -9.80 2.44 12.40
CA ALA A 113 -9.64 3.28 11.20
C ALA A 113 -8.27 3.11 10.50
N SER A 114 -7.22 2.76 11.24
CA SER A 114 -5.90 2.44 10.70
C SER A 114 -5.96 1.16 9.86
N TRP A 115 -6.71 0.16 10.31
CA TRP A 115 -6.93 -1.08 9.58
C TRP A 115 -7.89 -0.88 8.39
N GLU A 116 -8.93 -0.05 8.53
CA GLU A 116 -9.82 0.31 7.40
C GLU A 116 -9.04 0.99 6.26
N TYR A 117 -8.02 1.78 6.61
CA TYR A 117 -7.13 2.36 5.61
C TYR A 117 -6.36 1.27 4.84
N LEU A 118 -5.81 0.27 5.54
CA LEU A 118 -5.11 -0.85 4.89
C LEU A 118 -6.05 -1.71 4.04
N ASP A 119 -7.28 -1.94 4.51
CA ASP A 119 -8.33 -2.65 3.75
C ASP A 119 -8.64 -1.92 2.44
N LYS A 120 -8.82 -0.59 2.49
CA LYS A 120 -9.00 0.25 1.28
C LYS A 120 -7.81 0.17 0.33
N VAL A 121 -6.58 0.17 0.84
CA VAL A 121 -5.38 -0.03 0.02
C VAL A 121 -5.42 -1.41 -0.65
N GLY A 122 -5.81 -2.46 0.06
CA GLY A 122 -5.99 -3.81 -0.50
C GLY A 122 -7.04 -3.84 -1.61
N LEU A 123 -8.21 -3.24 -1.36
CA LEU A 123 -9.31 -3.15 -2.33
C LEU A 123 -8.87 -2.47 -3.63
N MET A 124 -8.05 -1.42 -3.57
CA MET A 124 -7.49 -0.78 -4.78
C MET A 124 -6.72 -1.74 -5.68
N HIS A 125 -6.07 -2.74 -5.11
CA HIS A 125 -5.27 -3.71 -5.87
C HIS A 125 -6.12 -4.82 -6.51
N THR A 126 -7.41 -4.91 -6.16
CA THR A 126 -8.36 -5.83 -6.80
C THR A 126 -9.02 -5.25 -8.06
N GLY A 127 -8.73 -3.99 -8.40
CA GLY A 127 -9.37 -3.28 -9.51
C GLY A 127 -10.68 -2.56 -9.13
N HIS A 128 -11.11 -2.64 -7.87
CA HIS A 128 -12.22 -1.84 -7.35
C HIS A 128 -11.75 -0.45 -6.89
N MET A 129 -12.63 0.56 -6.98
CA MET A 129 -12.35 1.91 -6.52
C MET A 129 -12.19 1.93 -4.99
N GLY A 130 -10.95 1.94 -4.47
CA GLY A 130 -10.72 1.92 -3.01
C GLY A 130 -10.90 3.27 -2.29
N PHE A 131 -10.51 4.38 -2.92
CA PHE A 131 -10.65 5.74 -2.38
C PHE A 131 -11.46 6.56 -3.40
N ALA A 132 -12.70 6.91 -3.08
CA ALA A 132 -13.29 8.12 -3.63
C ALA A 132 -12.58 9.28 -2.92
N HIS A 133 -11.71 9.99 -3.62
CA HIS A 133 -11.12 11.22 -3.07
C HIS A 133 -12.26 12.14 -2.59
N ARG A 134 -12.18 12.55 -1.33
CA ARG A 134 -12.77 13.81 -0.88
C ARG A 134 -11.76 14.91 -1.18
#